data_AF-A0A674K5M7-F1
#
_entry.id   AF-A0A674K5M7-F1
#
_cell.length_a   1.000
_cell.length_b   1.000
_cell.length_c   1.000
_cell.angle_alpha   90.00
_cell.angle_beta   90.00
_cell.angle_gamma   90.00
#
_symmetry.space_group_name_H-M   'P 1'
#
loop_
_entity.id
_entity.type
_entity.pdbx_description
1 polymer ?
#
loop_
_entity_poly.entity_id
_entity_poly.type
_entity_poly.pdbx_seq_one_letter_code
_entity_poly.pdbx_strand_id
1 'polypeptide(L)'
;MPDRALCLLCSLVMPAAFLCADLLPRVTFPRGDPRRTLTSFSQDGIFNYDTFLLSEDEGTLYVGARDTILSLRVDSAGSMKLTGSIVWPPVLKKKEECVFKKKSNLVRRGGDAGAGAGCIMPLEGAVSLGVSMEGMESW
;
A
#
# COMPACT_ATOMS: atom_id res chain seq x y z
N MET A 1 37.80 47.53 -2.44
CA MET A 1 37.78 46.13 -2.92
C MET A 1 36.46 45.40 -2.58
N PRO A 2 35.24 45.92 -2.90
CA PRO A 2 33.98 45.20 -2.68
C PRO A 2 33.60 44.25 -3.84
N ASP A 3 34.18 44.49 -5.02
CA ASP A 3 33.80 43.84 -6.29
C ASP A 3 34.07 42.33 -6.31
N ARG A 4 35.21 41.92 -5.74
CA ARG A 4 35.60 40.50 -5.69
C ARG A 4 34.74 39.69 -4.72
N ALA A 5 34.31 40.31 -3.61
CA ALA A 5 33.41 39.66 -2.65
C ALA A 5 32.00 39.48 -3.25
N LEU A 6 31.51 40.48 -3.99
CA LEU A 6 30.22 40.41 -4.68
C LEU A 6 30.23 39.36 -5.81
N CYS A 7 31.30 39.31 -6.60
CA CYS A 7 31.49 38.30 -7.64
C CYS A 7 31.57 36.87 -7.08
N LEU A 8 32.28 36.68 -5.97
CA LEU A 8 32.36 35.38 -5.29
C LEU A 8 30.99 34.95 -4.72
N LEU A 9 30.25 35.87 -4.10
CA LEU A 9 28.89 35.60 -3.61
C LEU A 9 27.92 35.22 -4.74
N CYS A 10 27.92 35.96 -5.86
CA CYS A 10 27.11 35.61 -7.04
C CYS A 10 27.48 34.25 -7.63
N SER A 11 28.77 33.91 -7.65
CA SER A 11 29.25 32.62 -8.18
C SER A 11 28.88 31.42 -7.30
N LEU A 12 28.68 31.61 -5.99
CA LEU A 12 28.22 30.56 -5.08
C LEU A 12 26.70 30.41 -5.04
N VAL A 13 25.97 31.53 -5.13
CA VAL A 13 24.50 31.56 -5.00
C VAL A 13 23.79 31.10 -6.27
N MET A 14 24.32 31.41 -7.45
CA MET A 14 23.67 31.05 -8.72
C MET A 14 23.62 29.53 -8.96
N PRO A 15 24.70 28.74 -8.77
CA PRO A 15 24.62 27.28 -8.95
C PRO A 15 23.64 26.62 -7.97
N ALA A 16 23.57 27.11 -6.73
CA ALA A 16 22.67 26.56 -5.70
C ALA A 16 21.19 26.78 -6.05
N ALA A 17 20.83 27.89 -6.68
CA ALA A 17 19.45 28.17 -7.09
C ALA A 17 19.01 27.32 -8.30
N PHE A 18 19.91 27.10 -9.27
CA PHE A 18 19.61 26.27 -10.45
C PHE A 18 19.47 24.78 -10.12
N LEU A 19 20.27 24.26 -9.20
CA LEU A 19 20.18 22.84 -8.79
C LEU A 19 18.91 22.54 -7.98
N CYS A 20 18.30 23.53 -7.33
CA CYS A 20 17.06 23.33 -6.55
C CYS A 20 15.78 23.25 -7.40
N ALA A 21 15.79 23.77 -8.63
CA ALA A 21 14.60 23.78 -9.48
C ALA A 21 14.23 22.39 -10.04
N ASP A 22 15.25 21.56 -10.35
CA ASP A 22 15.04 20.19 -10.87
C ASP A 22 14.64 19.16 -9.80
N LEU A 23 14.74 19.53 -8.51
CA LEU A 23 14.36 18.66 -7.41
C LEU A 23 12.88 18.78 -7.03
N LEU A 24 12.15 19.73 -7.64
CA LEU A 24 10.74 19.96 -7.37
C LEU A 24 9.86 19.27 -8.43
N PRO A 25 8.78 18.56 -8.01
CA PRO A 25 7.79 18.06 -8.95
C PRO A 25 7.27 19.19 -9.84
N ARG A 26 7.30 19.00 -11.16
CA ARG A 26 6.82 20.00 -12.14
C ARG A 26 5.38 20.44 -11.88
N VAL A 27 4.55 19.52 -11.40
CA VAL A 27 3.16 19.76 -11.01
C VAL A 27 2.84 18.96 -9.76
N THR A 28 2.22 19.60 -8.77
CA THR A 28 1.77 18.97 -7.53
C THR A 28 0.26 19.17 -7.40
N PHE A 29 -0.46 18.09 -7.13
CA PHE A 29 -1.88 18.14 -6.80
C PHE A 29 -2.07 17.67 -5.35
N PRO A 30 -2.60 18.51 -4.46
CA PRO A 30 -2.95 18.06 -3.12
C PRO A 30 -4.07 17.01 -3.18
N ARG A 31 -4.15 16.16 -2.16
CA ARG A 31 -5.24 15.18 -2.04
C ARG A 31 -6.58 15.92 -2.01
N GLY A 32 -7.47 15.58 -2.93
CA GLY A 32 -8.77 16.24 -3.07
C GLY A 32 -8.80 17.44 -4.01
N ASP A 33 -7.71 17.71 -4.75
CA ASP A 33 -7.72 18.73 -5.80
C ASP A 33 -8.78 18.39 -6.87
N PRO A 34 -9.74 19.29 -7.17
CA PRO A 34 -10.81 19.02 -8.13
C PRO A 34 -10.30 18.85 -9.57
N ARG A 35 -9.09 19.33 -9.89
CA ARG A 35 -8.46 19.14 -11.21
C ARG A 35 -7.99 17.69 -11.41
N ARG A 36 -7.85 16.92 -10.35
CA ARG A 36 -7.43 15.52 -10.39
C ARG A 36 -8.13 14.71 -9.29
N THR A 37 -9.37 14.34 -9.56
CA THR A 37 -10.13 13.45 -8.69
C THR A 37 -9.48 12.07 -8.63
N LEU A 38 -9.28 11.56 -7.41
CA LEU A 38 -8.72 10.24 -7.15
C LEU A 38 -9.75 9.42 -6.36
N THR A 39 -10.04 8.22 -6.85
CA THR A 39 -10.92 7.27 -6.17
C THR A 39 -10.13 6.51 -5.12
N SER A 40 -10.74 6.25 -3.96
CA SER A 40 -10.11 5.52 -2.88
C SER A 40 -11.06 4.46 -2.34
N PHE A 41 -10.51 3.28 -2.07
CA PHE A 41 -11.21 2.19 -1.41
C PHE A 41 -10.63 1.95 -0.01
N SER A 42 -11.49 1.72 0.97
CA SER A 42 -11.11 1.31 2.32
C SER A 42 -12.27 0.56 2.95
N GLN A 43 -11.98 -0.50 3.69
CA GLN A 43 -12.96 -1.28 4.44
C GLN A 43 -12.60 -1.30 5.93
N ASP A 44 -13.62 -1.12 6.78
CA ASP A 44 -13.44 -1.13 8.23
C ASP A 44 -12.87 -2.47 8.73
N GLY A 45 -11.87 -2.38 9.59
CA GLY A 45 -11.21 -3.56 10.17
C GLY A 45 -10.20 -4.25 9.24
N ILE A 46 -10.06 -3.80 7.99
CA ILE A 46 -9.05 -4.32 7.05
C ILE A 46 -7.93 -3.31 6.89
N PHE A 47 -6.70 -3.79 7.07
CA PHE A 47 -5.48 -2.99 7.05
C PHE A 47 -4.41 -3.66 6.19
N ASN A 48 -3.37 -2.89 5.81
CA ASN A 48 -2.22 -3.35 5.02
C ASN A 48 -2.61 -3.93 3.66
N TYR A 49 -3.13 -3.09 2.77
CA TYR A 49 -3.36 -3.43 1.36
C TYR A 49 -2.01 -3.34 0.61
N ASP A 50 -1.26 -4.44 0.55
CA ASP A 50 0.12 -4.44 0.05
C ASP A 50 0.36 -5.34 -1.17
N THR A 51 -0.58 -6.23 -1.47
CA THR A 51 -0.48 -7.19 -2.58
C THR A 51 -1.60 -6.93 -3.58
N PHE A 52 -1.26 -6.80 -4.86
CA PHE A 52 -2.20 -6.46 -5.91
C PHE A 52 -2.04 -7.42 -7.09
N LEU A 53 -3.17 -7.92 -7.61
CA LEU A 53 -3.21 -8.74 -8.82
C LEU A 53 -4.40 -8.31 -9.66
N LEU A 54 -4.14 -7.82 -10.87
CA LEU A 54 -5.18 -7.49 -11.84
C LEU A 54 -5.53 -8.75 -12.64
N SER A 55 -6.83 -8.97 -12.87
CA SER A 55 -7.31 -10.04 -13.74
C SER A 55 -6.97 -9.77 -15.21
N GLU A 56 -6.92 -10.83 -16.03
CA GLU A 56 -6.58 -10.73 -17.45
C GLU A 56 -7.58 -9.90 -18.26
N ASP A 57 -8.86 -9.91 -17.86
CA ASP A 57 -9.93 -9.10 -18.43
C ASP A 57 -9.93 -7.64 -17.93
N GLU A 58 -8.96 -7.26 -17.09
CA GLU A 58 -8.79 -5.93 -16.47
C GLU A 58 -9.99 -5.42 -15.65
N GLY A 59 -11.03 -6.24 -15.48
CA GLY A 59 -12.26 -5.88 -14.79
C GLY A 59 -12.20 -6.08 -13.27
N THR A 60 -11.25 -6.88 -12.77
CA THR A 60 -11.16 -7.26 -11.35
C THR A 60 -9.75 -7.09 -10.80
N LEU A 61 -9.62 -6.30 -9.74
CA LEU A 61 -8.42 -6.16 -8.95
C LEU A 61 -8.54 -7.00 -7.67
N TYR A 62 -7.75 -8.05 -7.59
CA TYR A 62 -7.57 -8.82 -6.36
C TYR A 62 -6.56 -8.11 -5.46
N VAL A 63 -6.93 -7.91 -4.20
CA VAL A 63 -6.11 -7.20 -3.22
C VAL A 63 -5.87 -8.09 -2.02
N GLY A 64 -4.61 -8.44 -1.78
CA GLY A 64 -4.18 -9.06 -0.53
C GLY A 64 -4.05 -7.99 0.54
N ALA A 65 -4.77 -8.21 1.64
CA ALA A 65 -4.70 -7.39 2.84
C ALA A 65 -4.42 -8.27 4.07
N ARG A 66 -4.17 -7.64 5.22
CA ARG A 66 -3.95 -8.37 6.47
C ARG A 66 -5.16 -9.25 6.78
N ASP A 67 -4.92 -10.55 6.87
CA ASP A 67 -5.89 -11.58 7.23
C ASP A 67 -7.10 -11.66 6.27
N THR A 68 -7.05 -11.07 5.07
CA THR A 68 -8.17 -11.06 4.11
C THR A 68 -7.68 -10.88 2.68
N ILE A 69 -8.32 -11.56 1.73
CA ILE A 69 -8.18 -11.33 0.29
C ILE A 69 -9.47 -10.70 -0.23
N LEU A 70 -9.36 -9.63 -1.00
CA LEU A 70 -10.49 -8.88 -1.55
C LEU A 70 -10.53 -9.02 -3.07
N SER A 71 -11.74 -8.97 -3.64
CA SER A 71 -12.00 -8.81 -5.06
C SER A 71 -12.70 -7.46 -5.26
N LEU A 72 -12.10 -6.58 -6.03
CA LEU A 72 -12.63 -5.26 -6.37
C LEU A 72 -12.91 -5.21 -7.87
N ARG A 73 -14.15 -4.92 -8.27
CA ARG A 73 -14.41 -4.52 -9.65
C ARG A 73 -13.87 -3.13 -9.88
N VAL A 74 -13.09 -2.97 -10.95
CA VAL A 74 -12.53 -1.68 -11.39
C VAL A 74 -13.17 -1.34 -12.73
N ASP A 75 -13.60 -0.10 -12.89
CA ASP A 75 -14.11 0.39 -14.18
C ASP A 75 -13.19 1.45 -14.80
N SER A 76 -13.43 1.76 -16.09
CA SER A 76 -12.69 2.78 -16.83
C SER A 76 -12.86 4.19 -16.27
N ALA A 77 -13.90 4.44 -15.47
CA ALA A 77 -14.12 5.70 -14.76
C ALA A 77 -13.33 5.79 -13.44
N GLY A 78 -12.57 4.74 -13.11
CA GLY A 78 -11.76 4.64 -11.91
C GLY A 78 -12.57 4.26 -10.65
N SER A 79 -13.84 3.91 -10.79
CA SER A 79 -14.64 3.44 -9.66
C SER A 79 -14.16 2.06 -9.21
N MET A 80 -14.16 1.84 -7.88
CA MET A 80 -13.76 0.58 -7.26
C MET A 80 -14.90 0.08 -6.39
N LYS A 81 -15.42 -1.11 -6.68
CA LYS A 81 -16.52 -1.72 -5.93
C LYS A 81 -16.14 -3.10 -5.43
N LEU A 82 -16.26 -3.33 -4.13
CA LEU A 82 -16.08 -4.64 -3.54
C LEU A 82 -17.09 -5.64 -4.13
N THR A 83 -16.58 -6.72 -4.72
CA THR A 83 -17.36 -7.82 -5.29
C THR A 83 -17.29 -9.08 -4.44
N GLY A 84 -16.22 -9.27 -3.67
CA GLY A 84 -16.10 -10.40 -2.76
C GLY A 84 -14.93 -10.27 -1.80
N SER A 85 -14.94 -11.08 -0.74
CA SER A 85 -13.84 -11.17 0.22
C SER A 85 -13.71 -12.57 0.81
N ILE A 86 -12.47 -12.97 1.11
CA ILE A 86 -12.12 -14.22 1.78
C ILE A 86 -11.34 -13.87 3.02
N VAL A 87 -11.88 -14.19 4.19
CA VAL A 87 -11.19 -13.99 5.48
C VAL A 87 -10.21 -15.13 5.71
N TRP A 88 -8.94 -14.80 5.90
CA TRP A 88 -7.85 -15.76 6.07
C TRP A 88 -6.98 -15.37 7.27
N PRO A 89 -7.43 -15.60 8.52
CA PRO A 89 -6.67 -15.24 9.70
C PRO A 89 -5.63 -16.30 10.05
N PRO A 90 -4.57 -15.94 10.81
CA PRO A 90 -3.64 -16.90 11.37
C PRO A 90 -4.34 -17.83 12.37
N VAL A 91 -4.05 -19.13 12.27
CA VAL A 91 -4.52 -20.13 13.25
C VAL A 91 -3.98 -19.81 14.64
N LEU A 92 -4.83 -19.93 15.68
CA LEU A 92 -4.52 -19.56 17.07
C LEU A 92 -3.18 -20.12 17.57
N LYS A 93 -2.93 -21.43 17.37
CA LYS A 93 -1.67 -22.08 17.78
C LYS A 93 -0.43 -21.43 17.16
N LYS A 94 -0.50 -21.02 15.88
CA LYS A 94 0.61 -20.35 15.19
C LYS A 94 0.75 -18.90 15.62
N LYS A 95 -0.36 -18.25 15.99
CA LYS A 95 -0.35 -16.93 16.61
C LYS A 95 0.37 -16.97 17.97
N GLU A 96 0.06 -17.95 18.81
CA GLU A 96 0.75 -18.18 20.09
C GLU A 96 2.24 -18.44 19.91
N GLU A 97 2.62 -19.29 18.95
CA GLU A 97 4.03 -19.54 18.61
C GLU A 97 4.74 -18.26 18.16
N CYS A 98 4.09 -17.44 17.34
CA CYS A 98 4.63 -16.16 16.88
C CYS A 98 4.83 -15.18 18.05
N VAL A 99 3.88 -15.12 18.99
CA VAL A 99 3.99 -14.30 20.21
C VAL A 99 5.09 -14.82 21.12
N PHE A 100 5.21 -16.14 21.26
CA PHE A 100 6.31 -16.79 21.98
C PHE A 100 7.68 -16.42 21.37
N LYS A 101 7.75 -16.29 20.04
CA LYS A 101 8.92 -15.76 19.32
C LYS A 101 9.09 -14.23 19.46
N LYS A 102 8.43 -13.60 20.43
CA LYS A 102 8.50 -12.15 20.76
C LYS A 102 8.04 -11.21 19.63
N LYS A 103 7.19 -11.67 18.71
CA LYS A 103 6.50 -10.78 17.75
C LYS A 103 5.24 -10.20 18.39
N SER A 104 4.81 -9.01 17.95
CA SER A 104 3.67 -8.34 18.58
C SER A 104 2.37 -9.13 18.32
N ASN A 105 1.66 -9.48 19.38
CA ASN A 105 0.35 -10.15 19.33
C ASN A 105 -0.77 -9.24 18.79
N LEU A 106 -0.49 -7.94 18.69
CA LEU A 106 -1.48 -6.91 18.38
C LEU A 106 -1.92 -7.02 16.91
N VAL A 107 -3.18 -7.42 16.72
CA VAL A 107 -3.98 -6.90 15.61
C VAL A 107 -4.17 -5.43 15.94
N ARG A 108 -3.44 -4.54 15.25
CA ARG A 108 -3.61 -3.10 15.46
C ARG A 108 -4.99 -2.73 14.94
N ARG A 109 -5.97 -2.66 15.83
CA ARG A 109 -7.17 -1.87 15.57
C ARG A 109 -6.69 -0.45 15.32
N GLY A 110 -7.11 0.14 14.21
CA GLY A 110 -6.68 1.49 13.80
C GLY A 110 -6.80 2.46 14.97
N GLY A 111 -5.66 2.98 15.44
CA GLY A 111 -5.57 3.85 16.61
C GLY A 111 -4.17 3.93 17.23
N ASP A 112 -3.40 2.83 17.24
CA ASP A 112 -2.11 2.79 17.94
C ASP A 112 -0.91 2.88 16.99
N ALA A 113 -0.23 4.03 16.99
CA ALA A 113 1.05 4.27 16.34
C ALA A 113 2.19 3.53 17.09
N GLY A 114 2.29 2.22 16.89
CA GLY A 114 3.45 1.42 17.29
C GLY A 114 4.05 0.73 16.08
N ALA A 115 5.35 0.87 15.84
CA ALA A 115 6.06 0.08 14.84
C ALA A 115 6.36 -1.31 15.43
N GLY A 116 5.52 -2.30 15.14
CA GLY A 116 5.80 -3.69 15.53
C GLY A 116 5.41 -4.63 14.40
N ALA A 117 6.31 -5.52 14.00
CA ALA A 117 6.02 -6.56 13.03
C ALA A 117 4.93 -7.48 13.60
N GLY A 118 3.72 -7.40 13.03
CA GLY A 118 2.62 -8.30 13.37
C GLY A 118 2.92 -9.73 12.91
N CYS A 119 2.20 -10.70 13.47
CA CYS A 119 2.26 -12.09 13.02
C CYS A 119 1.64 -12.22 11.64
N ILE A 120 2.47 -12.14 10.60
CA ILE A 120 2.12 -12.45 9.21
C ILE A 120 2.52 -13.90 8.96
N MET A 121 1.61 -14.69 8.40
CA MET A 121 1.86 -16.09 8.09
C MET A 121 2.69 -16.20 6.80
N PRO A 122 3.76 -17.01 6.76
CA PRO A 122 4.48 -17.27 5.53
C PRO A 122 3.60 -18.03 4.54
N LEU A 123 3.68 -17.62 3.26
CA LEU A 123 2.96 -18.21 2.14
C LEU A 123 3.33 -19.69 1.89
N GLU A 124 4.46 -20.16 2.44
CA GLU A 124 5.00 -21.52 2.24
C GLU A 124 4.06 -22.64 2.74
N GLY A 125 3.08 -22.32 3.60
CA GLY A 125 2.05 -23.26 4.02
C GLY A 125 0.81 -23.33 3.11
N ALA A 126 0.68 -22.45 2.11
CA ALA A 126 -0.50 -22.39 1.24
C ALA A 126 -0.50 -23.49 0.17
N VAL A 127 0.66 -23.94 -0.29
CA VAL A 127 0.78 -24.96 -1.35
C VAL A 127 0.30 -26.34 -0.88
N SER A 128 0.46 -26.68 0.41
CA SER A 128 0.04 -27.98 0.94
C SER A 128 -1.45 -28.11 1.25
N LEU A 129 -2.22 -27.01 1.26
CA LEU A 129 -3.68 -27.06 1.49
C LEU A 129 -4.49 -27.10 0.20
N GLY A 130 -3.86 -27.21 -0.98
CA GLY A 130 -4.59 -27.43 -2.23
C GLY A 130 -5.70 -26.42 -2.47
N VAL A 131 -5.43 -25.12 -2.28
CA VAL A 131 -6.30 -24.11 -2.89
C VAL A 131 -5.96 -24.11 -4.37
N SER A 132 -6.58 -25.05 -5.08
CA SER A 132 -6.67 -25.00 -6.53
C SER A 132 -7.41 -23.69 -6.87
N MET A 133 -6.70 -22.79 -7.54
CA MET A 133 -7.28 -21.60 -8.17
C MET A 133 -8.11 -21.95 -9.42
N GLU A 134 -8.42 -23.23 -9.66
CA GLU A 134 -9.25 -23.69 -10.79
C GLU A 134 -10.75 -23.71 -10.45
N GLY A 135 -11.14 -23.29 -9.24
CA GLY A 135 -12.52 -23.34 -8.75
C GLY A 135 -13.29 -22.01 -8.79
N MET A 136 -12.90 -21.03 -9.62
CA MET A 136 -13.53 -19.70 -9.68
C MET A 136 -14.16 -19.40 -11.05
N GLU A 137 -14.62 -20.44 -11.77
CA GLU A 137 -15.37 -20.31 -13.04
C GLU A 137 -16.86 -20.70 -12.95
N SER A 138 -17.43 -20.90 -11.76
CA SER A 138 -18.89 -21.10 -11.66
C SER A 138 -19.54 -20.35 -10.49
N TRP A 139 -19.76 -19.06 -10.68
CA TRP A 139 -20.87 -18.29 -10.07
C TRP A 139 -21.32 -17.18 -11.03
#